data_AF-A0A9Q1A2Q4-F1
#
_entry.id   AF-A0A9Q1A2Q4-F1
#
_cell.length_a   1.000
_cell.length_b   1.000
_cell.length_c   1.000
_cell.angle_alpha   90.00
_cell.angle_beta   90.00
_cell.angle_gamma   90.00
#
_symmetry.space_group_name_H-M   'P 1'
#
loop_
_entity.id
_entity.type
_entity.pdbx_description
1 polymer ?
#
loop_
_entity_poly.entity_id
_entity_poly.type
_entity_poly.pdbx_seq_one_letter_code
_entity_poly.pdbx_strand_id
1 'polypeptide(L)'
;MGMYSFIVLQKALEVWDLQVIASDSPVAEHAQIDPDLENAFICHLHDHWFCIRKVNGEWYNFDSLYAAPQHLSKFYLAAYLDSLKNSGWSIFLVRGNFPKEFPIASSEASNGYGQWLSPEDAERITKSCNNTQSPQRISSTQQEDQDLNAAIAASLM
;
A
#
# COMPACT_ATOMS: atom_id res chain seq x y z
N MET A 1 18.64 2.99 16.09
CA MET A 1 18.04 4.25 16.55
C MET A 1 17.81 5.12 15.32
N GLY A 2 16.64 5.01 14.70
CA GLY A 2 16.34 5.71 13.45
C GLY A 2 14.90 6.21 13.46
N MET A 3 14.53 7.00 14.48
CA MET A 3 13.25 7.70 14.46
C MET A 3 13.43 8.94 13.58
N TYR A 4 13.07 8.82 12.30
CA TYR A 4 13.04 9.98 11.42
C TYR A 4 11.93 10.90 11.90
N SER A 5 12.30 12.08 12.41
CA SER A 5 11.32 13.06 12.86
C SER A 5 10.61 13.69 11.66
N PHE A 6 9.38 14.17 11.89
CA PHE A 6 8.61 14.97 10.94
C PHE A 6 9.43 16.09 10.26
N ILE A 7 10.40 16.68 10.96
CA ILE A 7 11.28 17.72 10.43
C ILE A 7 12.19 17.21 9.30
N VAL A 8 12.69 15.98 9.44
CA VAL A 8 13.51 15.35 8.39
C VAL A 8 12.67 15.10 7.15
N LEU A 9 11.44 14.61 7.34
CA LEU A 9 10.49 14.39 6.25
C LEU A 9 10.19 15.72 5.53
N GLN A 10 9.88 16.78 6.27
CA GLN A 10 9.61 18.09 5.72
C GLN A 10 10.79 18.63 4.90
N LYS A 11 12.02 18.51 5.43
CA LYS A 11 13.23 18.97 4.74
C LYS A 11 13.56 18.15 3.49
N ALA A 12 13.31 16.84 3.51
CA ALA A 12 13.52 15.98 2.36
C ALA A 12 12.55 16.31 1.22
N LEU A 13 11.29 16.61 1.54
CA LEU A 13 10.26 16.96 0.56
C LEU A 13 10.46 18.37 -0.01
N GLU A 14 11.00 19.30 0.78
CA GLU A 14 11.33 20.67 0.33
C GLU A 14 12.33 20.67 -0.85
N VAL A 15 13.26 19.70 -0.91
CA VAL A 15 14.21 19.54 -2.03
C VAL A 15 13.49 19.29 -3.37
N TRP A 16 12.31 18.69 -3.32
CA TRP A 16 11.49 18.35 -4.49
C TRP A 16 10.35 19.34 -4.74
N ASP A 17 10.36 20.51 -4.08
CA ASP A 17 9.25 21.48 -4.13
C ASP A 17 7.92 20.84 -3.68
N LEU A 18 8.01 19.95 -2.68
CA LEU A 18 6.87 19.29 -2.05
C LEU A 18 6.70 19.81 -0.62
N GLN A 19 5.45 20.12 -0.27
CA GLN A 19 5.05 20.61 1.04
C GLN A 19 4.27 19.53 1.78
N VAL A 20 4.63 19.34 3.05
CA VAL A 20 3.92 18.45 3.97
C VAL A 20 3.02 19.27 4.87
N ILE A 21 1.73 18.95 4.89
CA ILE A 21 0.72 19.66 5.67
C ILE A 21 0.06 18.65 6.60
N ALA A 22 0.04 18.92 7.91
CA ALA A 22 -0.70 18.07 8.85
C ALA A 22 -2.20 18.12 8.54
N SER A 23 -2.88 16.97 8.63
CA SER A 23 -4.32 16.89 8.36
C SER A 23 -5.17 17.74 9.30
N ASP A 24 -4.68 18.04 10.50
CA ASP A 24 -5.34 18.91 11.48
C ASP A 24 -5.22 20.41 11.16
N SER A 25 -4.44 20.79 10.15
CA SER A 25 -4.26 22.18 9.75
C SER A 25 -5.52 22.72 9.04
N PRO A 26 -5.90 24.00 9.22
CA PRO A 26 -7.01 24.60 8.48
C PRO A 26 -6.79 24.57 6.96
N VAL A 27 -5.53 24.52 6.50
CA VAL A 27 -5.19 24.43 5.08
C VAL A 27 -5.56 23.06 4.47
N ALA A 28 -5.70 22.04 5.32
CA ALA A 28 -6.07 20.68 4.95
C ALA A 28 -7.57 20.41 5.00
N GLU A 29 -8.40 21.38 5.42
CA GLU A 29 -9.86 21.21 5.58
C GLU A 29 -10.52 20.69 4.30
N HIS A 30 -10.18 21.26 3.14
CA HIS A 30 -10.70 20.85 1.84
C HIS A 30 -10.39 19.39 1.51
N ALA A 31 -9.22 18.90 1.93
CA ALA A 31 -8.80 17.53 1.69
C ALA A 31 -9.45 16.53 2.65
N GLN A 32 -9.98 17.00 3.78
CA GLN A 32 -10.81 16.18 4.65
C GLN A 32 -12.22 16.01 4.04
N ILE A 33 -12.68 16.98 3.26
CA ILE A 33 -13.98 16.95 2.57
C ILE A 33 -13.89 16.11 1.29
N ASP A 34 -12.87 16.35 0.46
CA ASP A 34 -12.63 15.61 -0.77
C ASP A 34 -11.14 15.22 -0.90
N PRO A 35 -10.75 14.04 -0.39
CA PRO A 35 -9.38 13.58 -0.46
C PRO A 35 -8.93 13.26 -1.89
N ASP A 36 -9.83 13.14 -2.87
CA ASP A 36 -9.48 12.84 -4.26
C ASP A 36 -8.82 14.02 -5.01
N LEU A 37 -9.00 15.24 -4.49
CA LEU A 37 -8.37 16.46 -5.02
C LEU A 37 -6.86 16.52 -4.70
N GLU A 38 -6.40 15.71 -3.74
CA GLU A 38 -5.00 15.65 -3.37
C GLU A 38 -4.21 14.66 -4.23
N ASN A 39 -2.89 14.74 -4.14
CA ASN A 39 -1.99 13.89 -4.93
C ASN A 39 -1.37 12.76 -4.11
N ALA A 40 -1.06 13.00 -2.83
CA ALA A 40 -0.55 11.99 -1.94
C ALA A 40 -0.79 12.32 -0.46
N PHE A 41 -0.82 11.27 0.33
CA PHE A 41 -0.86 11.26 1.78
C PHE A 41 0.31 10.45 2.32
N ILE A 42 0.83 10.87 3.47
CA ILE A 42 1.79 10.13 4.26
C ILE A 42 1.12 9.79 5.59
N CYS A 43 1.13 8.51 5.92
CA CYS A 43 0.54 7.98 7.14
C CYS A 43 1.65 7.51 8.07
N HIS A 44 1.52 7.87 9.35
CA HIS A 44 2.50 7.53 10.37
C HIS A 44 1.82 7.01 11.65
N LEU A 45 2.33 5.89 12.16
CA LEU A 45 1.96 5.38 13.47
C LEU A 45 3.17 4.66 14.10
N HIS A 46 3.57 5.14 15.28
CA HIS A 46 4.74 4.66 16.03
C HIS A 46 6.06 4.73 15.24
N ASP A 47 6.54 3.60 14.71
CA ASP A 47 7.76 3.48 13.91
C ASP A 47 7.45 3.09 12.45
N HIS A 48 6.17 3.10 12.05
CA HIS A 48 5.74 2.72 10.71
C HIS A 48 5.29 3.94 9.90
N TRP A 49 5.86 4.09 8.70
CA TRP A 49 5.53 5.13 7.73
C TRP A 49 5.13 4.47 6.42
N PHE A 50 4.01 4.90 5.86
CA PHE A 50 3.63 4.51 4.50
C PHE A 50 3.01 5.68 3.75
N CYS A 51 2.94 5.54 2.43
CA CYS A 51 2.39 6.57 1.54
C CYS A 51 1.18 6.04 0.79
N ILE A 52 0.16 6.88 0.62
CA ILE A 52 -0.96 6.64 -0.29
C ILE A 52 -0.83 7.70 -1.38
N ARG A 53 -0.72 7.29 -2.65
CA ARG A 53 -0.47 8.23 -3.76
C ARG A 53 -1.37 7.94 -4.94
N LYS A 54 -1.81 9.01 -5.60
CA LYS A 54 -2.52 8.96 -6.87
C LYS A 54 -1.51 8.78 -8.01
N VAL A 55 -1.65 7.69 -8.75
CA VAL A 55 -0.83 7.35 -9.92
C VAL A 55 -1.78 7.13 -11.09
N ASN A 56 -1.62 7.94 -12.14
CA ASN A 56 -2.44 7.86 -13.35
C ASN A 56 -3.97 7.98 -13.09
N GLY A 57 -4.38 8.73 -12.06
CA GLY A 57 -5.78 8.93 -11.69
C GLY A 57 -6.33 7.96 -10.66
N GLU A 58 -5.61 6.88 -10.36
CA GLU A 58 -6.01 5.84 -9.40
C GLU A 58 -5.16 5.90 -8.13
N TRP A 59 -5.72 5.53 -6.99
CA TRP A 59 -5.00 5.55 -5.72
C TRP A 59 -4.33 4.22 -5.43
N TYR A 60 -3.13 4.29 -4.86
CA TYR A 60 -2.37 3.12 -4.44
C TYR A 60 -1.81 3.33 -3.04
N ASN A 61 -1.87 2.27 -2.23
CA ASN A 61 -1.19 2.18 -0.95
C ASN A 61 0.19 1.56 -1.17
N PHE A 62 1.23 2.29 -0.78
CA PHE A 62 2.64 1.91 -0.84
C PHE A 62 3.18 1.51 0.54
N ASP A 63 2.36 0.86 1.37
CA ASP A 63 2.82 0.26 2.60
C ASP A 63 3.84 -0.85 2.31
N SER A 64 5.02 -0.72 2.92
CA SER A 64 6.12 -1.67 2.81
C SER A 64 5.81 -3.06 3.35
N LEU A 65 4.74 -3.20 4.14
CA LEU A 65 4.26 -4.49 4.62
C LEU A 65 3.62 -5.34 3.51
N TYR A 66 3.21 -4.70 2.40
CA TYR A 66 2.68 -5.40 1.23
C TYR A 66 3.77 -5.76 0.23
N ALA A 67 3.61 -6.91 -0.43
CA ALA A 67 4.54 -7.37 -1.47
C ALA A 67 4.46 -6.53 -2.76
N ALA A 68 3.35 -5.83 -2.96
CA ALA A 68 3.12 -4.91 -4.08
C ALA A 68 2.20 -3.77 -3.65
N PRO A 69 2.21 -2.62 -4.36
CA PRO A 69 1.28 -1.53 -4.10
C PRO A 69 -0.18 -1.98 -4.23
N GLN A 70 -0.98 -1.73 -3.21
CA GLN A 70 -2.38 -2.13 -3.19
C GLN A 70 -3.23 -1.04 -3.84
N HIS A 71 -4.01 -1.41 -4.86
CA HIS A 71 -4.99 -0.50 -5.45
C HIS A 71 -6.07 -0.11 -4.44
N LEU A 72 -6.37 1.18 -4.39
CA LEU A 72 -7.35 1.78 -3.51
C LEU A 72 -8.37 2.54 -4.36
N SER A 73 -9.65 2.19 -4.26
CA SER A 73 -10.68 2.93 -4.96
C SER A 73 -10.87 4.32 -4.35
N LYS A 74 -11.11 5.35 -5.18
CA LYS A 74 -11.43 6.71 -4.72
C LYS A 74 -12.61 6.75 -3.73
N PHE A 75 -13.59 5.86 -3.90
CA PHE A 75 -14.76 5.78 -3.02
C PHE A 75 -14.42 5.19 -1.65
N TYR A 76 -13.34 4.41 -1.58
CA TYR A 76 -12.87 3.80 -0.34
C TYR A 76 -11.78 4.63 0.35
N LEU A 77 -11.11 5.53 -0.37
CA LEU A 77 -10.05 6.38 0.16
C LEU A 77 -10.47 7.16 1.41
N ALA A 78 -11.61 7.86 1.37
CA ALA A 78 -12.08 8.65 2.50
C ALA A 78 -12.31 7.77 3.75
N ALA A 79 -13.04 6.67 3.59
CA ALA A 79 -13.29 5.72 4.67
C ALA A 79 -12.01 5.07 5.22
N TYR A 80 -11.04 4.80 4.35
CA TYR A 80 -9.74 4.27 4.74
C TYR A 80 -8.94 5.29 5.57
N LEU A 81 -8.86 6.55 5.13
CA LEU A 81 -8.22 7.63 5.87
C LEU A 81 -8.90 7.86 7.23
N ASP A 82 -10.22 7.84 7.29
CA ASP A 82 -10.96 7.96 8.55
C ASP A 82 -10.70 6.79 9.50
N SER A 83 -10.61 5.56 8.97
CA SER A 83 -10.25 4.37 9.76
C SER A 83 -8.85 4.50 10.36
N LEU A 84 -7.90 5.04 9.59
CA LEU A 84 -6.55 5.32 10.06
C LEU A 84 -6.56 6.39 11.17
N LYS A 85 -7.24 7.52 10.96
CA LYS A 85 -7.37 8.58 11.98
C LYS A 85 -7.95 8.02 13.28
N ASN A 86 -9.05 7.26 13.20
CA ASN A 86 -9.70 6.64 14.35
C ASN A 86 -8.82 5.61 15.07
N SER A 87 -7.88 5.00 14.34
CA SER A 87 -6.89 4.07 14.89
C SER A 87 -5.65 4.77 15.47
N GLY A 88 -5.64 6.11 15.50
CA GLY A 88 -4.56 6.93 16.05
C GLY A 88 -3.43 7.25 15.08
N TRP A 89 -3.61 6.99 13.78
CA TRP A 89 -2.61 7.36 12.76
C TRP A 89 -2.54 8.87 12.57
N SER A 90 -1.32 9.38 12.49
CA SER A 90 -1.06 10.73 12.04
C SER A 90 -1.04 10.76 10.51
N ILE A 91 -1.91 11.57 9.91
CA ILE A 91 -2.00 11.71 8.45
C ILE A 91 -1.49 13.08 8.04
N PHE A 92 -0.60 13.09 7.06
CA PHE A 92 -0.02 14.28 6.46
C PHE A 92 -0.34 14.30 4.96
N LEU A 93 -0.67 15.47 4.45
CA LEU A 93 -0.94 15.71 3.05
C LEU A 93 0.33 16.18 2.37
N VAL A 94 0.55 15.73 1.14
CA VAL A 94 1.69 16.17 0.33
C VAL A 94 1.17 16.89 -0.90
N ARG A 95 1.46 18.19 -0.98
CA ARG A 95 1.14 19.06 -2.12
C ARG A 95 2.41 19.56 -2.77
N GLY A 96 2.36 19.83 -4.06
CA GLY A 96 3.49 20.39 -4.80
C GLY A 96 3.68 19.70 -6.15
N ASN A 97 4.86 19.86 -6.74
CA ASN A 97 5.13 19.34 -8.06
C ASN A 97 5.71 17.92 -8.00
N PHE A 98 4.84 16.92 -8.06
CA PHE A 98 5.29 15.54 -8.12
C PHE A 98 6.10 15.29 -9.40
N PRO A 99 7.22 14.57 -9.33
CA PRO A 99 7.96 14.18 -10.52
C PRO A 99 7.04 13.35 -11.43
N LYS A 100 6.83 13.86 -12.66
CA LYS A 100 5.99 13.25 -13.70
C LYS A 100 6.81 12.39 -14.66
N GLU A 101 8.10 12.69 -14.79
CA GLU A 101 9.01 11.96 -15.66
C GLU A 101 9.92 11.08 -14.81
N PHE A 102 10.01 9.80 -15.18
CA PHE A 102 11.03 8.90 -14.67
C PHE A 102 12.11 8.76 -15.75
N PRO A 103 13.28 9.39 -15.60
CA PRO A 103 14.41 9.17 -16.48
C PRO A 103 15.07 7.85 -16.09
N ILE A 104 14.46 6.72 -16.41
CA ILE A 104 15.18 5.44 -16.42
C ILE A 104 14.78 4.74 -17.70
N ALA A 105 15.67 4.82 -18.69
CA ALA A 105 15.64 3.97 -19.86
C ALA A 105 15.49 2.52 -19.36
N SER A 106 14.58 1.79 -19.96
CA SER A 106 14.21 0.38 -19.73
C SER A 106 15.38 -0.63 -19.73
N SER A 107 16.63 -0.17 -19.82
CA SER A 107 17.87 -0.94 -19.81
C SER A 107 18.63 -0.97 -18.48
N GLU A 108 18.31 -0.11 -17.49
CA GLU A 108 19.05 -0.07 -16.19
C GLU A 108 18.30 -0.71 -15.01
N ALA A 109 17.22 -1.44 -15.25
CA ALA A 109 16.52 -2.24 -14.23
C ALA A 109 17.33 -3.47 -13.72
N SER A 110 18.64 -3.50 -13.96
CA SER A 110 19.55 -4.57 -13.51
C SER A 110 20.26 -4.24 -12.19
N ASN A 111 20.07 -3.04 -11.62
CA ASN A 111 20.72 -2.68 -10.35
C ASN A 111 20.03 -3.25 -9.09
N GLY A 112 19.02 -4.12 -9.23
CA GLY A 112 18.49 -4.93 -8.11
C GLY A 112 17.65 -4.19 -7.07
N TYR A 113 17.46 -2.88 -7.18
CA TYR A 113 16.64 -2.09 -6.26
C TYR A 113 15.35 -1.62 -6.94
N GLY A 114 14.28 -2.40 -6.78
CA GLY A 114 12.92 -2.07 -7.22
C GLY A 114 12.50 -2.73 -8.54
N GLN A 115 11.23 -3.13 -8.61
CA GLN A 115 10.61 -3.70 -9.80
C GLN A 115 9.46 -2.77 -10.25
N TRP A 116 9.42 -2.46 -11.55
CA TRP A 116 8.27 -1.81 -12.15
C TRP A 116 7.12 -2.81 -12.27
N LEU A 117 5.98 -2.48 -11.69
CA LEU A 117 4.78 -3.31 -11.73
C LEU A 117 3.70 -2.58 -12.53
N SER A 118 3.08 -3.29 -13.47
CA SER A 118 1.81 -2.85 -14.01
C SER A 118 0.70 -3.01 -12.95
N PRO A 119 -0.43 -2.30 -13.07
CA PRO A 119 -1.56 -2.46 -12.15
C PRO A 119 -2.03 -3.93 -12.06
N GLU A 120 -2.09 -4.66 -13.18
CA GLU A 120 -2.45 -6.08 -13.17
C GLU A 120 -1.41 -6.97 -12.48
N ASP A 121 -0.12 -6.66 -12.60
CA ASP A 121 0.93 -7.41 -11.93
C ASP A 121 0.92 -7.16 -10.41
N ALA A 122 0.72 -5.90 -10.00
CA ALA A 122 0.59 -5.54 -8.59
C ALA A 122 -0.62 -6.22 -7.93
N GLU A 123 -1.75 -6.25 -8.63
CA GLU A 123 -2.95 -6.94 -8.16
C GLU A 123 -2.72 -8.45 -8.06
N ARG A 124 -2.08 -9.07 -9.07
CA ARG A 124 -1.74 -10.49 -9.07
C ARG A 124 -0.84 -10.86 -7.89
N ILE A 125 0.22 -10.08 -7.63
CA ILE A 125 1.14 -10.30 -6.51
C ILE A 125 0.40 -10.19 -5.18
N THR A 126 -0.41 -9.15 -5.00
CA THR A 126 -1.18 -8.93 -3.77
C THR A 126 -2.14 -10.08 -3.50
N LYS A 127 -2.86 -10.55 -4.53
CA LYS A 127 -3.77 -11.70 -4.44
C LYS A 127 -3.02 -12.99 -4.10
N SER A 128 -1.88 -13.25 -4.72
CA SER A 128 -1.06 -14.44 -4.47
C SER A 128 -0.47 -14.47 -3.05
N CYS A 129 -0.01 -13.33 -2.53
CA CYS A 129 0.55 -13.22 -1.17
C CYS A 129 -0.52 -13.30 -0.08
N ASN A 130 -1.71 -12.73 -0.29
CA ASN A 130 -2.83 -12.84 0.65
C ASN A 130 -3.32 -14.29 0.79
N ASN A 131 -3.21 -15.10 -0.28
CA ASN A 131 -3.55 -16.52 -0.22
C ASN A 131 -2.54 -17.34 0.61
N THR A 132 -1.32 -16.81 0.81
CA THR A 132 -0.27 -17.42 1.65
C THR A 132 -0.25 -16.89 3.09
N GLN A 133 -0.97 -15.79 3.38
CA GLN A 133 -1.04 -15.15 4.71
C GLN A 133 -2.44 -15.25 5.34
N SER A 134 -3.16 -16.36 5.15
CA SER A 134 -4.25 -16.71 6.07
C SER A 134 -3.64 -17.27 7.37
N PRO A 135 -4.06 -16.81 8.57
CA PRO A 135 -3.76 -17.55 9.79
C PRO A 135 -4.40 -18.93 9.62
N GLN A 136 -3.61 -20.00 9.83
CA GLN A 136 -4.04 -21.38 9.74
C GLN A 136 -5.45 -21.57 10.32
N ARG A 137 -6.44 -21.64 9.44
CA ARG A 137 -7.73 -22.24 9.74
C ARG A 137 -7.82 -23.43 8.79
N ILE A 138 -7.61 -24.58 9.40
CA ILE A 138 -7.72 -25.92 8.83
C ILE A 138 -8.94 -25.96 7.89
N SER A 139 -8.68 -26.10 6.59
CA SER A 139 -9.62 -26.70 5.65
C SER A 139 -8.85 -27.64 4.73
N SER A 140 -8.23 -28.64 5.35
CA SER A 140 -7.85 -29.90 4.71
C SER A 140 -9.13 -30.72 4.46
N THR A 141 -9.96 -30.30 3.50
CA THR A 141 -11.18 -31.05 3.12
C THR A 141 -11.25 -31.34 1.62
N GLN A 142 -10.12 -31.30 0.93
CA GLN A 142 -10.06 -31.80 -0.46
C GLN A 142 -8.94 -32.82 -0.70
N GLN A 143 -7.94 -32.89 0.19
CA GLN A 143 -6.85 -33.86 0.07
C GLN A 143 -7.12 -35.17 0.82
N GLU A 144 -7.85 -35.13 1.95
CA GLU A 144 -8.11 -36.32 2.77
C GLU A 144 -9.15 -37.27 2.13
N ASP A 145 -10.09 -36.74 1.33
CA ASP A 145 -11.10 -37.56 0.65
C ASP A 145 -10.51 -38.43 -0.46
N GLN A 146 -9.42 -37.99 -1.11
CA GLN A 146 -8.77 -38.80 -2.14
C GLN A 146 -7.98 -39.97 -1.55
N ASP A 147 -7.27 -39.75 -0.43
CA ASP A 147 -6.52 -40.80 0.25
C ASP A 147 -7.45 -41.79 0.99
N LEU A 148 -8.54 -41.31 1.61
CA LEU A 148 -9.51 -42.19 2.28
C LEU A 148 -10.25 -43.08 1.28
N ASN A 149 -10.63 -42.53 0.11
CA ASN A 149 -11.31 -43.31 -0.93
C ASN A 149 -10.37 -44.35 -1.58
N ALA A 150 -9.07 -44.04 -1.68
CA ALA A 150 -8.06 -44.99 -2.14
C ALA A 150 -7.84 -46.14 -1.14
N ALA A 151 -7.81 -45.85 0.17
CA ALA A 151 -7.63 -46.87 1.21
C ALA A 151 -8.84 -47.84 1.33
N ILE A 152 -10.06 -47.34 1.13
CA ILE A 152 -11.28 -48.17 1.11
C ILE A 152 -11.25 -49.12 -0.10
N ALA A 153 -10.82 -48.64 -1.28
CA ALA A 153 -10.69 -49.48 -2.48
C ALA A 153 -9.63 -50.57 -2.34
N ALA A 154 -8.51 -50.29 -1.65
CA ALA A 154 -7.44 -51.25 -1.44
C ALA A 154 -7.79 -52.37 -0.46
N SER A 155 -8.83 -52.19 0.37
CA SER A 155 -9.26 -53.18 1.37
C SER A 155 -10.33 -54.17 0.84
N LEU A 156 -10.76 -54.02 -0.42
CA LEU A 156 -11.78 -54.87 -1.05
C LEU A 156 -11.23 -55.73 -2.22
N MET A 157 -9.99 -56.21 -2.08
CA MET A 157 -9.44 -57.34 -2.84
C MET A 157 -8.95 -58.43 -1.90
#